data_AF-A0A0Q8ZVN8-F1
#
_entry.id   AF-A0A0Q8ZVN8-F1
#
_cell.length_a   1.000
_cell.length_b   1.000
_cell.length_c   1.000
_cell.angle_alpha   90.00
_cell.angle_beta   90.00
_cell.angle_gamma   90.00
#
_symmetry.space_group_name_H-M   'P 1'
#
loop_
_entity.id
_entity.type
_entity.pdbx_description
1 polymer ?
#
loop_
_entity_poly.entity_id
_entity_poly.type
_entity_poly.pdbx_seq_one_letter_code
_entity_poly.pdbx_strand_id
1 'polypeptide(L)'
;MTQFNEQLTQELFEKNLITENQFQEVKEYRNLNIFSLNVELKLFLSISVLMFTSGIGILIYDNINSIGHIALLTILFMVTCGCFYYCFKNSKGFQKTETTSESPFLEYIVLTANVLTCIFIGYLQFQYKAFGTHYGLATLIPTIVSFGCAYYFDNKSVLTIAVTGLAAYVGLSVTPQDIFNGNNDFYENQSLSYSAVFLGMVLILWTIYSFKINLKTHFALVYLTFALHIISVASITNMLNEEITWLLFTLILAGSSVYFYKVSYQQKSISLYVFMIIYAFIGINIFLFQIFKHVDFNDLWELFFLLLPPYFIISIVMFIKLIKNFNREIAK
;
A
#
# COMPACT_ATOMS: atom_id res chain seq x y z
N MET A 1 21.28 20.53 -0.53
CA MET A 1 21.23 19.96 0.84
C MET A 1 22.42 20.38 1.70
N THR A 2 23.65 20.37 1.18
CA THR A 2 24.87 20.78 1.89
C THR A 2 24.77 22.15 2.57
N GLN A 3 24.33 23.17 1.83
CA GLN A 3 24.18 24.55 2.35
C GLN A 3 23.19 24.67 3.52
N PHE A 4 22.12 23.87 3.51
CA PHE A 4 21.09 23.86 4.57
C PHE A 4 21.61 23.17 5.85
N ASN A 5 22.43 22.13 5.68
CA ASN A 5 23.03 21.41 6.80
C ASN A 5 24.11 22.26 7.50
N GLU A 6 24.91 23.01 6.74
CA GLU A 6 25.90 23.95 7.29
C GLU A 6 25.24 25.04 8.14
N GLN A 7 24.16 25.64 7.62
CA GLN A 7 23.36 26.63 8.37
C GLN A 7 22.81 26.05 9.68
N LEU A 8 22.29 24.82 9.67
CA LEU A 8 21.79 24.17 10.88
C LEU A 8 22.87 23.93 11.93
N THR A 9 24.08 23.50 11.53
CA THR A 9 25.19 23.27 12.47
C THR A 9 25.70 24.58 13.05
N GLN A 10 25.69 25.66 12.27
CA GLN A 10 26.02 26.98 12.75
C GLN A 10 24.97 27.50 13.73
N GLU A 11 23.68 27.33 13.46
CA GLU A 11 22.61 27.66 14.42
C GLU A 11 22.73 26.86 15.73
N LEU A 12 23.11 25.58 15.68
CA LEU A 12 23.30 24.76 16.88
C LEU A 12 24.47 25.27 17.74
N PHE A 13 25.54 25.72 17.09
CA PHE A 13 26.67 26.34 17.76
C PHE A 13 26.31 27.70 18.38
N GLU A 14 25.62 28.57 17.62
CA GLU A 14 25.14 29.88 18.11
C GLU A 14 24.16 29.76 19.29
N LYS A 15 23.38 28.67 19.35
CA LYS A 15 22.48 28.36 20.47
C LYS A 15 23.19 27.72 21.67
N ASN A 16 24.52 27.59 21.65
CA ASN A 16 25.32 26.90 22.66
C ASN A 16 24.88 25.44 22.94
N LEU A 17 24.32 24.75 21.93
CA LEU A 17 23.89 23.36 22.06
C LEU A 17 25.01 22.36 21.74
N ILE A 18 26.09 22.82 21.09
CA ILE A 18 27.30 22.05 20.79
C ILE A 18 28.54 22.87 21.14
N THR A 19 29.64 22.19 21.48
CA THR A 19 30.92 22.85 21.79
C THR A 19 31.69 23.21 20.52
N GLU A 20 32.68 24.11 20.61
CA GLU A 20 33.58 24.45 19.49
C GLU A 20 34.27 23.21 18.91
N ASN A 21 34.72 22.29 19.77
CA ASN A 21 35.34 21.03 19.32
C ASN A 21 34.35 20.18 18.51
N GLN A 22 33.12 20.04 18.98
CA GLN A 22 32.07 19.30 18.25
C GLN A 22 31.70 19.99 16.93
N PHE A 23 31.70 21.32 16.90
CA PHE A 23 31.45 22.09 15.69
C PHE A 23 32.53 21.83 14.63
N GLN A 24 33.81 21.87 15.01
CA GLN A 24 34.92 21.57 14.12
C GLN A 24 34.90 20.11 13.64
N GLU A 25 34.68 19.15 14.54
CA GLU A 25 34.57 17.72 14.18
C GLU A 25 33.44 17.45 13.17
N VAL A 26 32.27 18.07 13.36
CA VAL A 26 31.14 17.92 12.41
C VAL A 26 31.46 18.55 11.06
N LYS A 27 32.17 19.69 11.06
CA LYS A 27 32.59 20.37 9.83
C LYS A 27 33.62 19.54 9.07
N GLU A 28 34.61 18.99 9.76
CA GLU A 28 35.62 18.08 9.18
C GLU A 28 34.97 16.80 8.63
N TYR A 29 34.07 16.17 9.40
CA TYR A 29 33.36 14.97 8.96
C TYR A 29 32.51 15.22 7.70
N ARG A 30 31.84 16.36 7.61
CA ARG A 30 31.05 16.71 6.42
C ARG A 30 31.91 17.06 5.21
N ASN A 31 33.10 17.63 5.42
CA ASN A 31 34.07 17.86 4.35
C ASN A 31 34.59 16.57 3.71
N LEU A 32 34.42 15.41 4.36
CA LEU A 32 34.70 14.11 3.75
C LEU A 32 33.76 13.78 2.58
N ASN A 33 32.68 14.55 2.38
CA ASN A 33 31.70 14.38 1.30
C ASN A 33 31.16 12.94 1.20
N ILE A 34 31.02 12.25 2.34
CA ILE A 34 30.50 10.89 2.42
C ILE A 34 29.01 10.94 2.08
N PHE A 35 28.66 10.42 0.91
CA PHE A 35 27.28 10.28 0.47
C PHE A 35 26.75 8.89 0.85
N SER A 36 25.54 8.85 1.42
CA SER A 36 24.88 7.58 1.71
C SER A 36 24.30 7.01 0.42
N LEU A 37 24.71 5.78 0.07
CA LEU A 37 24.16 5.00 -1.04
C LEU A 37 22.93 4.16 -0.64
N ASN A 38 22.39 4.35 0.57
CA ASN A 38 21.36 3.46 1.12
C ASN A 38 20.09 3.42 0.26
N VAL A 39 19.66 4.58 -0.24
CA VAL A 39 18.43 4.71 -1.03
C VAL A 39 18.63 4.10 -2.41
N GLU A 40 19.75 4.42 -3.04
CA GLU A 40 20.15 3.92 -4.36
C GLU A 40 20.28 2.39 -4.34
N LEU A 41 20.95 1.83 -3.32
CA LEU A 41 21.09 0.39 -3.16
C LEU A 41 19.75 -0.32 -2.95
N LYS A 42 18.86 0.24 -2.12
CA LYS A 42 17.50 -0.30 -1.94
C LYS A 42 16.68 -0.23 -3.22
N LEU A 43 16.80 0.86 -3.99
CA LEU A 43 16.16 0.99 -5.30
C LEU A 43 16.68 -0.06 -6.28
N PHE A 44 18.00 -0.26 -6.39
CA PHE A 44 18.58 -1.30 -7.25
C PHE A 44 18.17 -2.71 -6.81
N LEU A 45 18.12 -3.00 -5.51
CA LEU A 45 17.61 -4.27 -5.01
C LEU A 45 16.15 -4.49 -5.38
N SER A 46 15.32 -3.45 -5.27
CA SER A 46 13.90 -3.52 -5.63
C SER A 46 13.70 -3.78 -7.12
N ILE A 47 14.46 -3.09 -7.98
CA ILE A 47 14.48 -3.30 -9.42
C ILE A 47 14.97 -4.71 -9.76
N SER A 48 15.99 -5.21 -9.06
CA SER A 48 16.52 -6.56 -9.26
C SER A 48 15.45 -7.62 -8.99
N VAL A 49 14.71 -7.52 -7.88
CA VAL A 49 13.59 -8.45 -7.60
C VAL A 49 12.55 -8.40 -8.72
N LEU A 50 12.18 -7.21 -9.17
CA LEU A 50 11.17 -7.02 -10.21
C LEU A 50 11.63 -7.60 -11.55
N MET A 51 12.85 -7.27 -11.99
CA MET A 51 13.45 -7.79 -13.23
C MET A 51 13.62 -9.31 -13.19
N PHE A 52 14.09 -9.86 -12.06
CA PHE A 52 14.30 -11.29 -11.90
C PHE A 52 12.98 -12.07 -11.97
N THR A 53 11.97 -11.63 -11.22
CA THR A 53 10.65 -12.30 -11.18
C THR A 53 9.90 -12.15 -12.51
N SER A 54 9.99 -10.99 -13.16
CA SER A 54 9.43 -10.79 -14.51
C SER A 54 10.16 -11.65 -15.55
N GLY A 55 11.49 -11.72 -15.48
CA GLY A 55 12.31 -12.57 -16.36
C GLY A 55 11.96 -14.05 -16.23
N ILE A 56 11.69 -14.53 -15.02
CA ILE A 56 11.19 -15.89 -14.79
C ILE A 56 9.81 -16.08 -15.43
N GLY A 57 8.90 -15.12 -15.29
CA GLY A 57 7.59 -15.18 -15.93
C GLY A 57 7.67 -15.28 -17.46
N ILE A 58 8.51 -14.44 -18.07
CA ILE A 58 8.76 -14.45 -19.53
C ILE A 58 9.39 -15.79 -19.96
N LEU A 59 10.41 -16.26 -19.23
CA LEU A 59 11.07 -17.53 -19.53
C LEU A 59 10.07 -18.70 -19.50
N ILE A 60 9.18 -18.73 -18.51
CA ILE A 60 8.10 -19.73 -18.43
C ILE A 60 7.19 -19.62 -19.65
N TYR A 61 6.73 -18.42 -19.98
CA TYR A 61 5.81 -18.18 -21.09
C TYR A 61 6.39 -18.62 -22.44
N ASP A 62 7.62 -18.20 -22.75
CA ASP A 62 8.26 -18.49 -24.05
C ASP A 62 8.66 -19.96 -24.20
N ASN A 63 9.03 -20.63 -23.10
CA ASN A 63 9.56 -22.00 -23.14
C ASN A 63 8.54 -23.07 -22.75
N ILE A 64 7.29 -22.69 -22.54
CA ILE A 64 6.23 -23.58 -22.07
C ILE A 64 6.03 -24.80 -23.00
N ASN A 65 6.16 -24.59 -24.31
CA ASN A 65 5.96 -25.62 -25.34
C ASN A 65 7.22 -26.46 -25.61
N SER A 66 8.40 -26.03 -25.16
CA SER A 66 9.70 -26.64 -25.53
C SER A 66 10.31 -27.48 -24.41
N ILE A 67 10.38 -26.95 -23.18
CA ILE A 67 11.05 -27.58 -22.04
C ILE A 67 10.11 -28.53 -21.26
N GLY A 68 8.80 -28.36 -21.44
CA GLY A 68 7.77 -29.10 -20.73
C GLY A 68 7.45 -28.51 -19.35
N HIS A 69 6.16 -28.50 -19.01
CA HIS A 69 5.65 -27.83 -17.82
C HIS A 69 6.25 -28.35 -16.50
N ILE A 70 6.40 -29.68 -16.38
CA ILE A 70 6.93 -30.31 -15.16
C ILE A 70 8.36 -29.83 -14.88
N ALA A 71 9.23 -29.81 -15.90
CA ALA A 71 10.61 -29.36 -15.75
C ALA A 71 10.69 -27.89 -15.30
N LEU A 72 9.89 -27.01 -15.91
CA LEU A 72 9.81 -25.60 -15.52
C LEU A 72 9.30 -25.44 -14.07
N LEU A 73 8.25 -26.16 -13.67
CA LEU A 73 7.76 -26.15 -12.29
C LEU A 73 8.82 -26.67 -11.30
N THR A 74 9.54 -27.73 -11.64
CA THR A 74 10.58 -28.30 -10.76
C THR A 74 11.73 -27.31 -10.57
N ILE A 75 12.19 -26.65 -11.64
CA ILE A 75 13.23 -25.62 -11.55
C ILE A 75 12.74 -24.44 -10.70
N LEU A 76 11.53 -23.95 -10.96
CA LEU A 76 10.94 -22.86 -10.19
C LEU A 76 10.81 -23.21 -8.70
N PHE A 77 10.38 -24.43 -8.39
CA PHE A 77 10.30 -24.93 -7.03
C PHE A 77 11.68 -24.99 -6.36
N MET A 78 12.69 -25.54 -7.04
CA MET A 78 14.06 -25.61 -6.52
C MET A 78 14.63 -24.22 -6.21
N VAL A 79 14.44 -23.24 -7.10
CA VAL A 79 14.89 -21.86 -6.87
C VAL A 79 14.15 -21.26 -5.67
N THR A 80 12.83 -21.43 -5.59
CA THR A 80 12.01 -20.93 -4.48
C THR A 80 12.47 -21.53 -3.14
N CYS A 81 12.67 -22.84 -3.08
CA CYS A 81 13.19 -23.53 -1.90
C CYS A 81 14.61 -23.07 -1.54
N GLY A 82 15.48 -22.84 -2.52
CA GLY A 82 16.81 -22.30 -2.30
C GLY A 82 16.79 -20.92 -1.65
N CYS A 83 15.91 -20.03 -2.14
CA CYS A 83 15.72 -18.71 -1.54
C CYS A 83 15.20 -18.81 -0.09
N PHE A 84 14.16 -19.63 0.15
CA PHE A 84 13.65 -19.81 1.51
C PHE A 84 14.66 -20.44 2.45
N TYR A 85 15.40 -21.45 2.00
CA TYR A 85 16.46 -22.08 2.78
C TYR A 85 17.50 -21.05 3.23
N TYR A 86 17.94 -20.19 2.32
CA TYR A 86 18.87 -19.10 2.64
C TYR A 86 18.26 -18.12 3.66
N CYS A 87 16.99 -17.74 3.50
CA CYS A 87 16.30 -16.85 4.44
C CYS A 87 16.17 -17.47 5.84
N PHE A 88 15.73 -18.73 5.94
CA PHE A 88 15.57 -19.40 7.23
C PHE A 88 16.92 -19.59 7.93
N LYS A 89 17.99 -19.91 7.19
CA LYS A 89 19.34 -20.09 7.75
C LYS A 89 19.92 -18.79 8.33
N ASN A 90 19.62 -17.64 7.73
CA ASN A 90 20.23 -16.36 8.09
C ASN A 90 19.29 -15.41 8.85
N SER A 91 18.06 -15.83 9.17
CA SER A 91 17.11 -14.99 9.90
C SER A 91 17.23 -15.16 11.41
N LYS A 92 16.83 -14.13 12.15
CA LYS A 92 16.73 -14.15 13.62
C LYS A 92 15.49 -14.91 14.13
N GLY A 93 14.71 -15.50 13.23
CA GLY A 93 13.42 -16.12 13.50
C GLY A 93 12.31 -15.12 13.87
N PHE A 94 11.16 -15.66 14.26
CA PHE A 94 9.99 -14.86 14.63
C PHE A 94 10.23 -14.08 15.94
N GLN A 95 9.96 -12.79 15.90
CA GLN A 95 9.97 -11.91 17.07
C GLN A 95 8.69 -11.09 17.11
N LYS A 96 8.17 -10.78 18.30
CA LYS A 96 6.94 -9.98 18.42
C LYS A 96 7.15 -8.51 18.09
N THR A 97 8.32 -7.97 18.41
CA THR A 97 8.71 -6.58 18.15
C THR A 97 9.42 -6.43 16.80
N GLU A 98 9.61 -5.17 16.36
CA GLU A 98 10.37 -4.86 15.15
C GLU A 98 11.80 -5.38 15.29
N THR A 99 12.25 -6.11 14.28
CA THR A 99 13.63 -6.61 14.21
C THR A 99 14.44 -5.65 13.34
N THR A 100 15.62 -5.27 13.82
CA THR A 100 16.60 -4.65 12.95
C THR A 100 17.18 -5.75 12.09
N SER A 101 16.73 -5.82 10.83
CA SER A 101 17.37 -6.66 9.83
C SER A 101 18.82 -6.23 9.73
N GLU A 102 19.74 -7.15 10.00
CA GLU A 102 21.19 -6.89 9.94
C GLU A 102 21.66 -6.62 8.51
N SER A 103 20.88 -7.08 7.52
CA SER A 103 21.19 -6.90 6.11
C SER A 103 19.91 -6.65 5.29
N PRO A 104 19.80 -5.48 4.62
CA PRO A 104 18.72 -5.20 3.67
C PRO A 104 18.56 -6.28 2.60
N PHE A 105 19.65 -6.95 2.23
CA PHE A 105 19.64 -8.02 1.24
C PHE A 105 18.70 -9.18 1.59
N LEU A 106 18.63 -9.56 2.87
CA LEU A 106 17.78 -10.66 3.32
C LEU A 106 16.30 -10.33 3.10
N GLU A 107 15.89 -9.08 3.34
CA GLU A 107 14.51 -8.63 3.11
C GLU A 107 14.09 -8.80 1.65
N TYR A 108 14.97 -8.46 0.70
CA TYR A 108 14.69 -8.59 -0.72
C TYR A 108 14.69 -10.05 -1.20
N ILE A 109 15.49 -10.95 -0.61
CA ILE A 109 15.39 -12.38 -0.92
C ILE A 109 14.06 -12.96 -0.42
N VAL A 110 13.61 -12.59 0.79
CA VAL A 110 12.29 -13.03 1.30
C VAL A 110 11.19 -12.55 0.35
N LEU A 111 11.29 -11.31 -0.13
CA LEU A 111 10.35 -10.77 -1.12
C LEU A 111 10.36 -11.60 -2.41
N THR A 112 11.55 -11.87 -2.98
CA THR A 112 11.70 -12.73 -4.17
C THR A 112 11.09 -14.11 -3.95
N ALA A 113 11.38 -14.77 -2.83
CA ALA A 113 10.85 -16.09 -2.52
C ALA A 113 9.30 -16.12 -2.48
N ASN A 114 8.69 -15.06 -1.92
CA ASN A 114 7.23 -14.94 -1.89
C ASN A 114 6.64 -14.70 -3.28
N VAL A 115 7.25 -13.83 -4.10
CA VAL A 115 6.78 -13.62 -5.47
C VAL A 115 6.93 -14.90 -6.30
N LEU A 116 8.04 -15.62 -6.17
CA LEU A 116 8.23 -16.92 -6.84
C LEU A 116 7.20 -17.95 -6.38
N THR A 117 6.80 -17.94 -5.11
CA THR A 117 5.72 -18.79 -4.61
C THR A 117 4.38 -18.46 -5.29
N CYS A 118 4.06 -17.18 -5.45
CA CYS A 118 2.88 -16.76 -6.22
C CYS A 118 2.94 -17.24 -7.67
N ILE A 119 4.09 -17.10 -8.34
CA ILE A 119 4.29 -17.58 -9.72
C ILE A 119 4.12 -19.10 -9.78
N PHE A 120 4.72 -19.83 -8.83
CA PHE A 120 4.66 -21.29 -8.77
C PHE A 120 3.24 -21.79 -8.61
N ILE A 121 2.50 -21.28 -7.61
CA ILE A 121 1.12 -21.71 -7.37
C ILE A 121 0.21 -21.28 -8.51
N GLY A 122 0.38 -20.06 -9.03
CA GLY A 122 -0.38 -19.56 -10.18
C GLY A 122 -0.17 -20.44 -11.42
N TYR A 123 1.08 -20.81 -11.71
CA TYR A 123 1.40 -21.69 -12.84
C TYR A 123 0.86 -23.11 -12.63
N LEU A 124 1.03 -23.65 -11.44
CA LEU A 124 0.52 -24.97 -11.06
C LEU A 124 -1.01 -25.05 -11.21
N GLN A 125 -1.74 -24.02 -10.79
CA GLN A 125 -3.18 -23.95 -10.99
C GLN A 125 -3.55 -23.77 -12.46
N PHE A 126 -2.87 -22.87 -13.19
CA PHE A 126 -3.19 -22.59 -14.60
C PHE A 126 -3.06 -23.85 -15.46
N GLN A 127 -1.96 -24.60 -15.28
CA GLN A 127 -1.67 -25.75 -16.13
C GLN A 127 -2.41 -27.03 -15.68
N TYR A 128 -2.40 -27.31 -14.38
CA TYR A 128 -2.86 -28.61 -13.87
C TYR A 128 -4.21 -28.54 -13.16
N LYS A 129 -4.77 -27.34 -12.97
CA LYS A 129 -5.99 -27.13 -12.16
C LYS A 129 -5.91 -27.89 -10.84
N ALA A 130 -4.77 -27.80 -10.15
CA ALA A 130 -4.51 -28.64 -8.98
C ALA A 130 -5.54 -28.44 -7.85
N PHE A 131 -6.18 -27.28 -7.80
CA PHE A 131 -7.28 -26.96 -6.88
C PHE A 131 -8.66 -27.08 -7.55
N GLY A 132 -8.75 -27.80 -8.67
CA GLY A 132 -9.96 -27.94 -9.48
C GLY A 132 -10.43 -26.61 -10.03
N THR A 133 -11.74 -26.37 -9.96
CA THR A 133 -12.40 -25.12 -10.37
C THR A 133 -12.36 -24.03 -9.29
N HIS A 134 -11.79 -24.30 -8.12
CA HIS A 134 -11.71 -23.35 -7.02
C HIS A 134 -10.51 -22.40 -7.18
N TYR A 135 -10.60 -21.49 -8.15
CA TYR A 135 -9.53 -20.51 -8.43
C TYR A 135 -9.18 -19.61 -7.22
N GLY A 136 -10.11 -19.41 -6.28
CA GLY A 136 -9.82 -18.72 -5.02
C GLY A 136 -8.75 -19.41 -4.15
N LEU A 137 -8.61 -20.74 -4.21
CA LEU A 137 -7.55 -21.43 -3.47
C LEU A 137 -6.15 -21.10 -4.02
N ALA A 138 -6.06 -20.84 -5.32
CA ALA A 138 -4.80 -20.47 -5.97
C ALA A 138 -4.29 -19.09 -5.55
N THR A 139 -5.17 -18.19 -5.08
CA THR A 139 -4.81 -16.92 -4.45
C THR A 139 -4.67 -17.04 -2.93
N LEU A 140 -5.50 -17.85 -2.27
CA LEU A 140 -5.49 -17.97 -0.81
C LEU A 140 -4.23 -18.65 -0.27
N ILE A 141 -3.76 -19.73 -0.90
CA ILE A 141 -2.56 -20.46 -0.44
C ILE A 141 -1.31 -19.57 -0.44
N PRO A 142 -0.94 -18.88 -1.54
CA PRO A 142 0.23 -17.98 -1.52
C PRO A 142 0.02 -16.80 -0.57
N THR A 143 -1.23 -16.36 -0.36
CA THR A 143 -1.56 -15.32 0.63
C THR A 143 -1.24 -15.78 2.05
N ILE A 144 -1.63 -16.99 2.44
CA ILE A 144 -1.33 -17.56 3.76
C ILE A 144 0.19 -17.72 3.94
N VAL A 145 0.89 -18.23 2.93
CA VAL A 145 2.35 -18.33 2.95
C VAL A 145 3.00 -16.95 3.11
N SER A 146 2.49 -15.94 2.40
CA SER A 146 2.97 -14.56 2.49
C SER A 146 2.73 -13.95 3.85
N PHE A 147 1.57 -14.17 4.49
CA PHE A 147 1.36 -13.73 5.87
C PHE A 147 2.33 -14.39 6.84
N GLY A 148 2.52 -15.72 6.71
CA GLY A 148 3.50 -16.45 7.52
C GLY A 148 4.91 -15.89 7.37
N CYS A 149 5.34 -15.64 6.14
CA CYS A 149 6.66 -15.07 5.85
C CYS A 149 6.79 -13.61 6.32
N ALA A 150 5.77 -12.78 6.12
CA ALA A 150 5.78 -11.39 6.54
C ALA A 150 5.97 -11.28 8.06
N TYR A 151 5.25 -12.09 8.83
CA TYR A 151 5.36 -12.09 10.29
C TYR A 151 6.64 -12.74 10.80
N TYR A 152 7.09 -13.84 10.16
CA TYR A 152 8.30 -14.55 10.55
C TYR A 152 9.57 -13.74 10.27
N PHE A 153 9.69 -13.19 9.07
CA PHE A 153 10.87 -12.43 8.61
C PHE A 153 10.77 -10.92 8.85
N ASP A 154 9.66 -10.45 9.39
CA ASP A 154 9.40 -9.03 9.65
C ASP A 154 9.45 -8.13 8.41
N ASN A 155 8.79 -8.55 7.33
CA ASN A 155 8.89 -7.90 6.02
C ASN A 155 7.60 -7.19 5.59
N LYS A 156 7.63 -5.85 5.57
CA LYS A 156 6.49 -4.99 5.18
C LYS A 156 6.09 -5.14 3.70
N SER A 157 7.04 -5.42 2.81
CA SER A 157 6.75 -5.61 1.37
C SER A 157 6.02 -6.93 1.13
N VAL A 158 6.43 -7.99 1.82
CA VAL A 158 5.72 -9.29 1.77
C VAL A 158 4.34 -9.18 2.41
N LEU A 159 4.20 -8.40 3.49
CA LEU A 159 2.89 -8.12 4.08
C LEU A 159 1.95 -7.45 3.08
N THR A 160 2.47 -6.51 2.29
CA THR A 160 1.70 -5.83 1.22
C THR A 160 1.18 -6.86 0.22
N ILE A 161 2.02 -7.80 -0.24
CA ILE A 161 1.60 -8.90 -1.12
C ILE A 161 0.51 -9.76 -0.46
N ALA A 162 0.66 -10.08 0.83
CA ALA A 162 -0.33 -10.88 1.55
C ALA A 162 -1.70 -10.18 1.63
N VAL A 163 -1.73 -8.88 1.95
CA VAL A 163 -2.98 -8.11 2.01
C VAL A 163 -3.58 -7.94 0.61
N THR A 164 -2.76 -7.72 -0.42
CA THR A 164 -3.24 -7.68 -1.83
C THR A 164 -3.80 -9.02 -2.26
N GLY A 165 -3.16 -10.13 -1.92
CA GLY A 165 -3.65 -11.48 -2.20
C GLY A 165 -4.97 -11.80 -1.49
N LEU A 166 -5.12 -11.33 -0.25
CA LEU A 166 -6.38 -11.44 0.50
C LEU A 166 -7.50 -10.62 -0.16
N ALA A 167 -7.19 -9.41 -0.63
CA ALA A 167 -8.14 -8.60 -1.40
C ALA A 167 -8.57 -9.32 -2.68
N ALA A 168 -7.62 -9.87 -3.45
CA ALA A 168 -7.91 -10.64 -4.65
C ALA A 168 -8.76 -11.90 -4.34
N TYR A 169 -8.51 -12.58 -3.22
CA TYR A 169 -9.31 -13.73 -2.80
C TYR A 169 -10.77 -13.37 -2.50
N VAL A 170 -11.01 -12.21 -1.90
CA VAL A 170 -12.37 -11.68 -1.63
C VAL A 170 -13.07 -11.22 -2.92
N GLY A 171 -12.41 -11.33 -4.07
CA GLY A 171 -12.93 -10.91 -5.37
C GLY A 171 -12.53 -9.49 -5.75
N LEU A 172 -11.63 -8.85 -5.00
CA LEU A 172 -11.13 -7.51 -5.28
C LEU A 172 -9.92 -7.52 -6.23
N SER A 173 -10.04 -8.21 -7.35
CA SER A 173 -9.04 -8.23 -8.41
C SER A 173 -9.48 -7.40 -9.60
N VAL A 174 -8.68 -6.42 -9.98
CA VAL A 174 -8.83 -5.70 -11.26
C VAL A 174 -7.64 -6.06 -12.12
N THR A 175 -7.86 -6.64 -13.29
CA THR A 175 -6.77 -6.82 -14.25
C THR A 175 -6.64 -5.55 -15.09
N PRO A 176 -5.42 -5.17 -15.52
CA PRO A 176 -5.24 -4.03 -16.42
C PRO A 176 -6.05 -4.15 -17.72
N GLN A 177 -6.35 -5.38 -18.15
CA GLN A 177 -7.15 -5.64 -19.36
C GLN A 177 -8.62 -5.27 -19.16
N ASP A 178 -9.17 -5.40 -17.95
CA ASP A 178 -10.56 -5.06 -17.65
C ASP A 178 -10.83 -3.55 -17.86
N ILE A 179 -9.84 -2.71 -17.55
CA ILE A 179 -9.89 -1.25 -17.77
C ILE A 179 -10.09 -0.91 -19.25
N PHE A 180 -9.46 -1.67 -20.16
CA PHE A 180 -9.56 -1.44 -21.60
C PHE A 180 -10.76 -2.12 -22.26
N ASN A 181 -11.26 -3.21 -21.68
CA ASN A 181 -12.29 -4.05 -22.29
C ASN A 181 -13.72 -3.65 -21.94
N GLY A 182 -13.94 -2.62 -21.10
CA GLY A 182 -15.26 -2.04 -20.84
C GLY A 182 -16.22 -2.90 -19.99
N ASN A 183 -15.92 -4.18 -19.78
CA ASN A 183 -16.68 -5.10 -18.91
C ASN A 183 -16.28 -4.94 -17.44
N ASN A 184 -16.39 -3.74 -16.89
CA ASN A 184 -16.11 -3.47 -15.48
C ASN A 184 -17.28 -3.91 -14.58
N ASP A 185 -17.62 -5.21 -14.59
CA ASP A 185 -18.65 -5.81 -13.72
C ASP A 185 -18.32 -5.66 -12.22
N PHE A 186 -17.07 -5.31 -11.91
CA PHE A 186 -16.58 -5.06 -10.55
C PHE A 186 -17.37 -3.97 -9.82
N TYR A 187 -17.88 -2.99 -10.56
CA TYR A 187 -18.64 -1.87 -10.01
C TYR A 187 -20.15 -2.08 -10.01
N GLU A 188 -20.64 -3.10 -10.72
CA GLU A 188 -22.07 -3.41 -10.80
C GLU A 188 -22.54 -4.35 -9.69
N ASN A 189 -21.66 -5.20 -9.14
CA ASN A 189 -22.05 -6.17 -8.13
C ASN A 189 -21.91 -5.61 -6.70
N GLN A 190 -23.04 -5.14 -6.14
CA GLN A 190 -23.12 -4.62 -4.76
C GLN A 190 -22.51 -5.57 -3.71
N SER A 191 -22.59 -6.89 -3.92
CA SER A 191 -22.03 -7.89 -2.99
C SER A 191 -20.51 -7.78 -2.80
N LEU A 192 -19.76 -7.44 -3.86
CA LEU A 192 -18.31 -7.24 -3.80
C LEU A 192 -17.95 -6.00 -2.97
N SER A 193 -18.78 -4.96 -3.06
CA SER A 193 -18.57 -3.70 -2.35
C SER A 193 -18.75 -3.84 -0.84
N TYR A 194 -19.75 -4.61 -0.41
CA TYR A 194 -19.89 -4.98 1.01
C TYR A 194 -18.70 -5.82 1.50
N SER A 195 -18.24 -6.76 0.68
CA SER A 195 -17.07 -7.59 1.00
C SER A 195 -15.78 -6.77 1.12
N ALA A 196 -15.62 -5.72 0.29
CA ALA A 196 -14.52 -4.76 0.39
C ALA A 196 -14.54 -3.98 1.70
N VAL A 197 -15.71 -3.40 2.05
CA VAL A 197 -15.86 -2.67 3.32
C VAL A 197 -15.60 -3.60 4.51
N PHE A 198 -16.12 -4.83 4.46
CA PHE A 198 -15.87 -5.84 5.48
C PHE A 198 -14.38 -6.18 5.61
N LEU A 199 -13.68 -6.41 4.51
CA LEU A 199 -12.23 -6.63 4.52
C LEU A 199 -11.49 -5.45 5.16
N GLY A 200 -11.83 -4.22 4.77
CA GLY A 200 -11.24 -3.01 5.37
C GLY A 200 -11.47 -2.92 6.89
N MET A 201 -12.68 -3.27 7.36
CA MET A 201 -12.99 -3.36 8.78
C MET A 201 -12.17 -4.44 9.49
N VAL A 202 -11.99 -5.61 8.88
CA VAL A 202 -11.14 -6.68 9.43
C VAL A 202 -9.69 -6.22 9.58
N LEU A 203 -9.14 -5.49 8.60
CA LEU A 203 -7.77 -4.96 8.69
C LEU A 203 -7.64 -3.91 9.81
N ILE A 204 -8.66 -3.06 10.01
CA ILE A 204 -8.72 -2.11 11.14
C ILE A 204 -8.77 -2.86 12.47
N LEU A 205 -9.66 -3.84 12.61
CA LEU A 205 -9.80 -4.65 13.83
C LEU A 205 -8.52 -5.41 14.14
N TRP A 206 -7.88 -5.98 13.12
CA TRP A 206 -6.59 -6.65 13.25
C TRP A 206 -5.52 -5.68 13.75
N THR A 207 -5.48 -4.46 13.23
CA THR A 207 -4.55 -3.42 13.69
C THR A 207 -4.74 -3.11 15.17
N ILE A 208 -6.00 -2.89 15.60
CA ILE A 208 -6.34 -2.62 17.00
C ILE A 208 -5.94 -3.81 17.90
N TYR A 209 -6.23 -5.03 17.45
CA TYR A 209 -5.85 -6.25 18.15
C TYR A 209 -4.32 -6.37 18.27
N SER A 210 -3.59 -6.13 17.19
CA SER A 210 -2.12 -6.17 17.13
C SER A 210 -1.49 -5.20 18.13
N PHE A 211 -2.04 -3.98 18.26
CA PHE A 211 -1.64 -3.02 19.29
C PHE A 211 -1.91 -3.54 20.71
N LYS A 212 -3.08 -4.15 20.95
CA LYS A 212 -3.44 -4.68 22.27
C LYS A 212 -2.48 -5.77 22.77
N ILE A 213 -1.98 -6.61 21.86
CA ILE A 213 -1.06 -7.71 22.20
C ILE A 213 0.42 -7.40 21.94
N ASN A 214 0.75 -6.16 21.54
CA ASN A 214 2.09 -5.72 21.15
C ASN A 214 2.73 -6.63 20.08
N LEU A 215 1.94 -7.07 19.11
CA LEU A 215 2.41 -7.85 17.96
C LEU A 215 2.69 -6.90 16.80
N LYS A 216 3.93 -6.87 16.30
CA LYS A 216 4.33 -6.21 15.04
C LYS A 216 3.62 -4.87 14.80
N THR A 217 3.64 -3.99 15.80
CA THR A 217 2.84 -2.74 15.78
C THR A 217 3.25 -1.80 14.65
N HIS A 218 4.48 -1.89 14.17
CA HIS A 218 4.99 -1.18 12.99
C HIS A 218 4.36 -1.63 11.65
N PHE A 219 3.62 -2.75 11.62
CA PHE A 219 2.80 -3.15 10.46
C PHE A 219 1.49 -2.37 10.36
N ALA A 220 1.08 -1.66 11.43
CA ALA A 220 -0.18 -0.94 11.49
C ALA A 220 -0.38 0.02 10.30
N LEU A 221 0.68 0.72 9.88
CA LEU A 221 0.58 1.64 8.75
C LEU A 221 0.20 0.94 7.44
N VAL A 222 0.70 -0.28 7.20
CA VAL A 222 0.35 -1.07 6.00
C VAL A 222 -1.14 -1.41 6.04
N TYR A 223 -1.60 -2.02 7.14
CA TYR A 223 -3.00 -2.41 7.30
C TYR A 223 -3.97 -1.23 7.19
N LEU A 224 -3.66 -0.12 7.86
CA LEU A 224 -4.49 1.08 7.84
C LEU A 224 -4.54 1.74 6.46
N THR A 225 -3.43 1.74 5.73
CA THR A 225 -3.37 2.29 4.36
C THR A 225 -4.26 1.47 3.43
N PHE A 226 -4.14 0.14 3.45
CA PHE A 226 -5.03 -0.74 2.68
C PHE A 226 -6.51 -0.56 3.07
N ALA A 227 -6.81 -0.53 4.37
CA ALA A 227 -8.18 -0.33 4.84
C ALA A 227 -8.78 1.00 4.35
N LEU A 228 -8.01 2.10 4.41
CA LEU A 228 -8.44 3.41 3.93
C LEU A 228 -8.78 3.37 2.45
N HIS A 229 -7.88 2.85 1.61
CA HIS A 229 -8.09 2.79 0.17
C HIS A 229 -9.27 1.88 -0.20
N ILE A 230 -9.32 0.67 0.36
CA ILE A 230 -10.37 -0.32 0.04
C ILE A 230 -11.76 0.22 0.42
N ILE A 231 -11.93 0.73 1.65
CA ILE A 231 -13.23 1.27 2.10
C ILE A 231 -13.63 2.49 1.26
N SER A 232 -12.68 3.37 0.98
CA SER A 232 -12.98 4.63 0.28
C SER A 232 -13.34 4.38 -1.18
N VAL A 233 -12.58 3.55 -1.90
CA VAL A 233 -12.85 3.21 -3.30
C VAL A 233 -14.18 2.45 -3.44
N ALA A 234 -14.44 1.48 -2.55
CA ALA A 234 -15.72 0.78 -2.53
C ALA A 234 -16.89 1.75 -2.29
N SER A 235 -16.74 2.69 -1.35
CA SER A 235 -17.79 3.65 -1.03
C SER A 235 -18.04 4.64 -2.18
N ILE A 236 -16.98 5.23 -2.73
CA ILE A 236 -17.05 6.19 -3.84
C ILE A 236 -17.77 5.58 -5.04
N THR A 237 -17.46 4.34 -5.38
CA THR A 237 -18.12 3.66 -6.50
C THR A 237 -19.62 3.55 -6.27
N ASN A 238 -20.03 3.05 -5.10
CA ASN A 238 -21.45 2.82 -4.83
C ASN A 238 -22.25 4.10 -4.57
N MET A 239 -21.58 5.22 -4.30
CA MET A 239 -22.22 6.53 -4.23
C MET A 239 -22.72 7.02 -5.60
N LEU A 240 -22.19 6.48 -6.69
CA LEU A 240 -22.62 6.81 -8.06
C LEU A 240 -23.87 6.01 -8.49
N ASN A 241 -24.28 5.00 -7.72
CA ASN A 241 -25.46 4.19 -8.03
C ASN A 241 -26.76 4.97 -7.79
N GLU A 242 -27.80 4.69 -8.58
CA GLU A 242 -29.08 5.40 -8.47
C GLU A 242 -29.99 4.91 -7.33
N GLU A 243 -29.70 3.73 -6.77
CA GLU A 243 -30.46 3.15 -5.66
C GLU A 243 -30.12 3.80 -4.31
N ILE A 244 -31.02 3.66 -3.32
CA ILE A 244 -30.87 4.23 -1.96
C ILE A 244 -29.57 3.81 -1.24
N THR A 245 -28.89 2.78 -1.74
CA THR A 245 -27.56 2.34 -1.31
C THR A 245 -26.52 3.45 -1.34
N TRP A 246 -26.64 4.45 -2.24
CA TRP A 246 -25.68 5.57 -2.30
C TRP A 246 -25.59 6.32 -0.96
N LEU A 247 -26.71 6.43 -0.23
CA LEU A 247 -26.76 7.09 1.07
C LEU A 247 -26.00 6.29 2.14
N LEU A 248 -26.16 4.96 2.14
CA LEU A 248 -25.44 4.06 3.05
C LEU A 248 -23.93 4.18 2.84
N PHE A 249 -23.46 4.13 1.60
CA PHE A 249 -22.03 4.25 1.29
C PHE A 249 -21.48 5.67 1.53
N THR A 250 -22.33 6.71 1.41
CA THR A 250 -21.98 8.07 1.88
C THR A 250 -21.70 8.08 3.38
N LEU A 251 -22.56 7.45 4.18
CA LEU A 251 -22.37 7.35 5.64
C LEU A 251 -21.12 6.54 6.00
N ILE A 252 -20.85 5.45 5.28
CA ILE A 252 -19.64 4.64 5.45
C ILE A 252 -18.39 5.48 5.14
N LEU A 253 -18.39 6.23 4.03
CA LEU A 253 -17.27 7.08 3.65
C LEU A 253 -17.04 8.21 4.67
N ALA A 254 -18.12 8.83 5.16
CA ALA A 254 -18.04 9.86 6.19
C ALA A 254 -17.48 9.30 7.52
N GLY A 255 -17.99 8.15 7.96
CA GLY A 255 -17.50 7.45 9.15
C GLY A 255 -16.03 7.04 9.03
N SER A 256 -15.65 6.49 7.88
CA SER A 256 -14.26 6.15 7.53
C SER A 256 -13.37 7.39 7.57
N SER A 257 -13.79 8.51 6.98
CA SER A 257 -13.02 9.76 6.96
C SER A 257 -12.78 10.31 8.36
N VAL A 258 -13.81 10.31 9.23
CA VAL A 258 -13.67 10.72 10.64
C VAL A 258 -12.73 9.80 11.41
N TYR A 259 -12.82 8.49 11.17
CA TYR A 259 -11.92 7.51 11.80
C TYR A 259 -10.47 7.73 11.36
N PHE A 260 -10.20 7.81 10.06
CA PHE A 260 -8.85 7.98 9.53
C PHE A 260 -8.26 9.36 9.81
N TYR A 261 -9.08 10.40 9.98
CA TYR A 261 -8.64 11.67 10.53
C TYR A 261 -8.05 11.49 11.94
N LYS A 262 -8.75 10.80 12.85
CA LYS A 262 -8.23 10.57 14.22
C LYS A 262 -6.96 9.71 14.18
N VAL A 263 -6.97 8.65 13.38
CA VAL A 263 -5.85 7.71 13.29
C VAL A 263 -4.62 8.35 12.66
N SER A 264 -4.77 9.26 11.69
CA SER A 264 -3.61 9.93 11.07
C SER A 264 -2.85 10.78 12.09
N TYR A 265 -3.54 11.43 13.03
CA TYR A 265 -2.90 12.14 14.15
C TYR A 265 -2.24 11.16 15.14
N GLN A 266 -2.91 10.06 15.50
CA GLN A 266 -2.36 9.05 16.42
C GLN A 266 -1.07 8.40 15.89
N GLN A 267 -1.06 8.06 14.60
CA GLN A 267 0.08 7.42 13.93
C GLN A 267 1.09 8.42 13.35
N LYS A 268 0.83 9.74 13.50
CA LYS A 268 1.62 10.83 12.90
C LYS A 268 1.92 10.59 11.41
N SER A 269 0.94 10.06 10.67
CA SER A 269 1.11 9.64 9.27
C SER A 269 0.51 10.65 8.30
N ILE A 270 1.39 11.33 7.55
CA ILE A 270 1.00 12.26 6.49
C ILE A 270 0.26 11.54 5.37
N SER A 271 0.70 10.33 4.99
CA SER A 271 0.08 9.56 3.90
C SER A 271 -1.41 9.28 4.18
N LEU A 272 -1.73 8.79 5.39
CA LEU A 272 -3.12 8.51 5.78
C LEU A 272 -3.99 9.77 5.74
N TYR A 273 -3.46 10.90 6.23
CA TYR A 273 -4.18 12.17 6.23
C TYR A 273 -4.45 12.68 4.80
N VAL A 274 -3.44 12.64 3.94
CA VAL A 274 -3.53 13.09 2.55
C VAL A 274 -4.58 12.28 1.80
N PHE A 275 -4.50 10.95 1.83
CA PHE A 275 -5.46 10.09 1.12
C PHE A 275 -6.88 10.22 1.70
N MET A 276 -7.01 10.36 3.02
CA MET A 276 -8.31 10.60 3.64
C MET A 276 -8.95 11.89 3.13
N ILE A 277 -8.21 13.00 3.04
CA ILE A 277 -8.75 14.26 2.51
C ILE A 277 -9.14 14.11 1.04
N ILE A 278 -8.30 13.45 0.23
CA ILE A 278 -8.59 13.23 -1.20
C ILE A 278 -9.91 12.47 -1.34
N TYR A 279 -10.09 11.37 -0.60
CA TYR A 279 -11.32 10.58 -0.67
C TYR A 279 -12.53 11.31 -0.11
N ALA A 280 -12.39 12.04 0.99
CA ALA A 280 -13.46 12.86 1.54
C ALA A 280 -13.89 13.96 0.55
N PHE A 281 -12.93 14.60 -0.12
CA PHE A 281 -13.19 15.61 -1.14
C PHE A 281 -13.96 15.02 -2.33
N ILE A 282 -13.50 13.89 -2.87
CA ILE A 282 -14.20 13.20 -3.97
C ILE A 282 -15.63 12.81 -3.53
N GLY A 283 -15.77 12.24 -2.33
CA GLY A 283 -17.06 11.86 -1.77
C GLY A 283 -18.03 13.04 -1.61
N ILE A 284 -17.57 14.18 -1.11
CA ILE A 284 -18.39 15.39 -0.96
C ILE A 284 -18.87 15.89 -2.33
N ASN A 285 -18.01 15.87 -3.35
CA ASN A 285 -18.40 16.28 -4.70
C ASN A 285 -19.47 15.36 -5.29
N ILE A 286 -19.32 14.04 -5.13
CA ILE A 286 -20.33 13.06 -5.60
C ILE A 286 -21.64 13.23 -4.82
N PHE A 287 -21.57 13.42 -3.51
CA PHE A 287 -22.75 13.66 -2.66
C PHE A 287 -23.52 14.91 -3.11
N LEU A 288 -22.82 16.02 -3.36
CA LEU A 288 -23.42 17.25 -3.87
C LEU A 288 -24.07 17.02 -5.23
N PHE A 289 -23.37 16.34 -6.15
CA PHE A 289 -23.91 16.00 -7.46
C PHE A 289 -25.19 15.15 -7.36
N GLN A 290 -25.21 14.16 -6.49
CA GLN A 290 -26.37 13.28 -6.28
C GLN A 290 -27.58 14.04 -5.74
N ILE A 291 -27.37 15.03 -4.86
CA ILE A 291 -28.43 15.93 -4.39
C ILE A 291 -28.94 16.80 -5.54
N PHE A 292 -28.03 17.40 -6.32
CA PHE A 292 -28.40 18.28 -7.43
C PHE A 292 -29.18 17.57 -8.53
N LYS A 293 -28.95 16.28 -8.77
CA LYS A 293 -29.72 15.47 -9.73
C LYS A 293 -31.24 15.44 -9.42
N HIS A 294 -31.63 15.58 -8.16
CA HIS A 294 -33.02 15.51 -7.72
C HIS A 294 -33.72 16.88 -7.72
N VAL A 295 -33.03 17.95 -8.11
CA VAL A 295 -33.56 19.31 -8.11
C VAL A 295 -33.52 19.89 -9.52
N ASP A 296 -34.67 20.35 -10.00
CA ASP A 296 -34.83 20.86 -11.37
C ASP A 296 -34.22 22.28 -11.48
N PHE A 297 -33.03 22.37 -12.07
CA PHE A 297 -32.19 23.57 -12.08
C PHE A 297 -31.85 24.05 -13.50
N ASN A 298 -32.85 24.12 -14.38
CA ASN A 298 -32.65 24.55 -15.77
C ASN A 298 -31.93 25.91 -15.93
N ASP A 299 -32.09 26.85 -14.98
CA ASP A 299 -31.47 28.18 -15.03
C ASP A 299 -30.16 28.33 -14.21
N LEU A 300 -29.77 27.34 -13.39
CA LEU A 300 -28.55 27.44 -12.55
C LEU A 300 -27.31 26.77 -13.15
N TRP A 301 -27.45 26.05 -14.27
CA TRP A 301 -26.31 25.37 -14.91
C TRP A 301 -25.22 26.35 -15.35
N GLU A 302 -25.59 27.51 -15.91
CA GLU A 302 -24.62 28.54 -16.31
C GLU A 302 -23.83 29.09 -15.11
N LEU A 303 -24.51 29.33 -13.98
CA LEU A 303 -23.88 29.78 -12.74
C LEU A 303 -22.95 28.70 -12.16
N PHE A 304 -23.35 27.42 -12.22
CA PHE A 304 -22.54 26.30 -11.78
C PHE A 304 -21.23 26.19 -12.59
N PHE A 305 -21.30 26.24 -13.92
CA PHE A 305 -20.12 26.21 -14.78
C PHE A 305 -19.20 27.41 -14.54
N LEU A 306 -19.75 28.59 -14.27
CA LEU A 306 -18.98 29.78 -13.93
C LEU A 306 -18.24 29.66 -12.58
N LEU A 307 -18.86 29.01 -11.59
CA LEU A 307 -18.30 28.82 -10.24
C LEU A 307 -17.32 27.63 -10.13
N LEU A 308 -17.27 26.77 -11.13
CA LEU A 308 -16.44 25.56 -11.12
C LEU A 308 -14.93 25.87 -11.08
N PRO A 309 -14.37 26.78 -11.91
CA PRO A 309 -12.95 27.14 -11.82
C PRO A 309 -12.52 27.72 -10.46
N PRO A 310 -13.20 28.74 -9.88
CA PRO A 310 -12.81 29.26 -8.57
C PRO A 310 -13.00 28.22 -7.45
N TYR A 311 -14.01 27.34 -7.53
CA TYR A 311 -14.17 26.22 -6.59
C TYR A 311 -12.92 25.34 -6.55
N PHE A 312 -12.44 24.87 -7.69
CA PHE A 312 -11.25 24.01 -7.74
C PHE A 312 -9.98 24.71 -7.25
N ILE A 313 -9.79 25.99 -7.60
CA ILE A 313 -8.64 26.78 -7.11
C ILE A 313 -8.68 26.87 -5.57
N ILE A 314 -9.84 27.20 -5.01
CA ILE A 314 -10.02 27.29 -3.55
C ILE A 314 -9.78 25.91 -2.90
N SER A 315 -10.28 24.83 -3.49
CA SER A 315 -10.06 23.47 -2.97
C SER A 315 -8.58 23.08 -2.96
N ILE A 316 -7.82 23.40 -4.00
CA ILE A 316 -6.37 23.12 -4.06
C ILE A 316 -5.62 23.93 -2.99
N VAL A 317 -5.93 25.23 -2.84
CA VAL A 317 -5.31 26.08 -1.83
C VAL A 317 -5.63 25.58 -0.42
N MET A 318 -6.88 25.20 -0.16
CA MET A 318 -7.32 24.59 1.10
C MET A 318 -6.61 23.27 1.38
N PHE A 319 -6.51 22.40 0.38
CA PHE A 319 -5.81 21.11 0.48
C PHE A 319 -4.34 21.30 0.89
N ILE A 320 -3.62 22.20 0.22
CA ILE A 320 -2.22 22.52 0.55
C ILE A 320 -2.12 23.08 1.98
N LYS A 321 -3.05 23.96 2.37
CA LYS A 321 -3.07 24.55 3.72
C LYS A 321 -3.31 23.49 4.80
N LEU A 322 -4.23 22.55 4.59
CA LEU A 322 -4.52 21.45 5.51
C LEU A 322 -3.30 20.55 5.71
N ILE A 323 -2.62 20.15 4.62
CA ILE A 323 -1.41 19.33 4.70
C ILE A 323 -0.29 20.05 5.44
N LYS A 324 -0.07 21.33 5.14
CA LYS A 324 0.95 22.14 5.83
C LYS A 324 0.63 22.27 7.32
N ASN A 325 -0.63 22.49 7.67
CA ASN A 325 -1.03 22.60 9.08
C ASN A 325 -0.85 21.27 9.81
N PHE A 326 -1.34 20.18 9.23
CA PHE A 326 -1.17 18.84 9.77
C PHE A 326 0.31 18.49 10.00
N ASN A 327 1.17 18.74 8.99
CA ASN A 327 2.60 18.48 9.11
C ASN A 327 3.25 19.29 10.25
N ARG A 328 2.82 20.54 10.47
CA ARG A 328 3.29 21.37 11.59
C ARG A 328 2.79 20.86 12.95
N GLU A 329 1.59 20.30 13.00
CA GLU A 329 0.99 19.79 14.24
C GLU A 329 1.63 18.47 14.68
N ILE A 330 1.88 17.54 13.76
CA ILE A 330 2.50 16.24 14.10
C ILE A 330 4.00 16.35 14.44
N ALA A 331 4.66 17.41 13.96
CA ALA A 331 6.06 17.69 14.24
C ALA A 331 6.28 18.27 15.66
N LYS A 332 5.21 18.70 16.33
CA LYS A 332 5.20 18.97 17.77
C LYS A 332 5.02 17.66 18.56
#